data_AF-A0A0C7N2H8-F1
#
_entry.id   AF-A0A0C7N2H8-F1
#
_cell.length_a   1.000
_cell.length_b   1.000
_cell.length_c   1.000
_cell.angle_alpha   90.00
_cell.angle_beta   90.00
_cell.angle_gamma   90.00
#
_symmetry.space_group_name_H-M   'P 1'
#
loop_
_entity.id
_entity.type
_entity.pdbx_description
1 polymer ?
#
loop_
_entity_poly.entity_id
_entity_poly.type
_entity_poly.pdbx_seq_one_letter_code
_entity_poly.pdbx_strand_id
1 'polypeptide(L)'
;MNGSWSEAHDPEGRVYYYHTESGETTWEKPIELYTELELQLHKHGWKAAETDEGKIYYYNEESGKSSWEVPAFPDSAEQSPPSEGPEIINEKAAEITPKVEEAAVGDPNNAQNYGNLELYQLESKLVDTSNKSRADAERIFLQMLEDNQIDSTWSFNRIISELGCCDPRYWCVDDDPLWKRRMFEQYLANRTEDQLLKEHSAVNKFKDAFRAMLEQHSQIQYYTRWSTAKRLFANEPIYKHSVVSDRTKRAVFQEYVDDLRKQHFGNVEKTKQQAIVELRDYLSAIIPDKQHLIPWHELSSKHLFENSTRFTSNRHFQTLSKHDVLQQYVILVEGFSSTVFDDVERVKSANFTSDRKARDRFRQLLADHSKEIRCTTKWEDIYSSIKSDARFKMLLGRNGSSALDLFLDQVEERALVMKAQQSIASQILIDNNYEWDTDAEVNTTRLTDLLSSQSQLLEIDQTDREILVSKLLTQHDQKLARQLEMEQRLWEQRKNYFNLLLQRVFSGTGTKPTTFDEARKQLTDHAEYRDLDDDDETRIRLFKAFEPSKTVPEHSGGTTSAPSVTALPRKRQMAPVELDY
;
A
#
# COMPACT_ATOMS: atom_id res chain seq x y z
N MET A 1 1.75 28.83 10.13
CA MET A 1 0.56 27.96 10.12
C MET A 1 1.01 26.58 10.51
N ASN A 2 0.23 25.94 11.38
CA ASN A 2 0.59 24.81 12.22
C ASN A 2 0.94 23.58 11.37
N GLY A 3 2.17 23.10 11.52
CA GLY A 3 2.66 21.86 10.91
C GLY A 3 2.96 20.87 12.02
N SER A 4 1.94 20.46 12.76
CA SER A 4 2.11 19.61 13.94
C SER A 4 1.96 18.11 13.62
N TRP A 5 1.55 17.74 12.40
CA TRP A 5 1.45 16.34 11.93
C TRP A 5 2.67 15.91 11.09
N SER A 6 3.11 14.67 11.26
CA SER A 6 4.25 14.07 10.57
C SER A 6 3.98 12.63 10.14
N GLU A 7 4.57 12.20 9.02
CA GLU A 7 4.43 10.86 8.45
C GLU A 7 5.45 9.88 9.08
N ALA A 8 4.99 8.69 9.45
CA ALA A 8 5.82 7.58 9.92
C ALA A 8 5.38 6.26 9.29
N HIS A 9 6.26 5.27 9.31
CA HIS A 9 5.99 3.94 8.78
C HIS A 9 6.01 2.91 9.91
N ASP A 10 4.99 2.05 9.90
CA ASP A 10 4.93 0.89 10.78
C ASP A 10 5.96 -0.19 10.38
N PRO A 11 6.26 -1.17 11.26
CA PRO A 11 7.11 -2.32 10.94
C PRO A 11 6.62 -3.15 9.73
N GLU A 12 5.34 -3.05 9.39
CA GLU A 12 4.71 -3.69 8.22
C GLU A 12 4.74 -2.81 6.95
N GLY A 13 5.37 -1.63 7.00
CA GLY A 13 5.51 -0.71 5.86
C GLY A 13 4.29 0.16 5.58
N ARG A 14 3.23 0.07 6.40
CA ARG A 14 2.05 0.94 6.30
C ARG A 14 2.37 2.34 6.79
N VAL A 15 1.94 3.34 6.04
CA VAL A 15 2.08 4.76 6.38
C VAL A 15 1.02 5.12 7.43
N TYR A 16 1.43 5.79 8.50
CA TYR A 16 0.54 6.43 9.48
C TYR A 16 1.05 7.83 9.81
N TYR A 17 0.15 8.70 10.22
CA TYR A 17 0.44 10.09 10.56
C TYR A 17 0.34 10.27 12.07
N TYR A 18 1.27 11.01 12.65
CA TYR A 18 1.29 11.28 14.08
C TYR A 18 1.41 12.77 14.37
N HIS A 19 0.71 13.24 15.39
CA HIS A 19 0.73 14.62 15.83
C HIS A 19 1.80 14.81 16.91
N THR A 20 2.78 15.66 16.63
CA THR A 20 3.96 15.92 17.46
C THR A 20 3.63 16.59 18.80
N GLU A 21 2.54 17.35 18.89
CA GLU A 21 2.16 18.06 20.12
C GLU A 21 1.12 17.32 20.98
N SER A 22 0.21 16.54 20.37
CA SER A 22 -0.85 15.80 21.10
C SER A 22 -0.53 14.31 21.28
N GLY A 23 0.40 13.75 20.50
CA GLY A 23 0.71 12.32 20.49
C GLY A 23 -0.35 11.45 19.83
N GLU A 24 -1.34 12.04 19.16
CA GLU A 24 -2.40 11.32 18.45
C GLU A 24 -1.87 10.72 17.14
N THR A 25 -2.36 9.54 16.76
CA THR A 25 -2.00 8.87 15.50
C THR A 25 -3.24 8.60 14.65
N THR A 26 -3.13 8.80 13.34
CA THR A 26 -4.20 8.55 12.37
C THR A 26 -3.66 7.80 11.16
N TRP A 27 -4.48 6.93 10.58
CA TRP A 27 -4.17 6.22 9.35
C TRP A 27 -4.53 7.02 8.10
N GLU A 28 -5.42 8.00 8.25
CA GLU A 28 -5.80 8.93 7.19
C GLU A 28 -4.92 10.17 7.25
N LYS A 29 -4.47 10.63 6.09
CA LYS A 29 -3.64 11.83 5.93
C LYS A 29 -4.41 13.05 6.47
N PRO A 30 -3.91 13.73 7.52
CA PRO A 30 -4.54 14.93 8.06
C PRO A 30 -4.58 16.07 7.04
N ILE A 31 -5.64 16.89 7.10
CA ILE A 31 -5.89 18.02 6.18
C ILE A 31 -4.74 19.03 6.19
N GLU A 32 -4.01 19.15 7.31
CA GLU A 32 -2.86 20.04 7.46
C GLU A 32 -1.62 19.60 6.64
N LEU A 33 -1.57 18.33 6.22
CA LEU A 33 -0.54 17.78 5.33
C LEU A 33 -0.99 17.74 3.87
N TYR A 34 -2.19 18.23 3.54
CA TYR A 34 -2.66 18.27 2.16
C TYR A 34 -1.85 19.29 1.37
N THR A 35 -1.43 18.89 0.17
CA THR A 35 -0.91 19.82 -0.84
C THR A 35 -1.99 20.81 -1.26
N GLU A 36 -1.61 21.98 -1.80
CA GLU A 36 -2.57 22.99 -2.26
C GLU A 36 -3.63 22.43 -3.22
N LEU A 37 -3.21 21.47 -4.07
CA LEU A 37 -4.08 20.74 -4.97
C LEU A 37 -5.04 19.80 -4.22
N GLU A 38 -4.56 19.00 -3.27
CA GLU A 38 -5.41 18.13 -2.43
C GLU A 38 -6.43 18.93 -1.60
N LEU A 39 -6.06 20.15 -1.17
CA LEU A 39 -6.94 21.05 -0.43
C LEU A 39 -8.06 21.64 -1.31
N GLN A 40 -7.74 21.96 -2.57
CA GLN A 40 -8.74 22.35 -3.57
C GLN A 40 -9.68 21.19 -3.94
N LEU A 41 -9.14 19.98 -4.11
CA LEU A 41 -9.93 18.79 -4.35
C LEU A 41 -10.91 18.53 -3.20
N HIS A 42 -10.41 18.56 -1.95
CA HIS A 42 -11.23 18.34 -0.76
C HIS A 42 -12.33 19.42 -0.63
N LYS A 43 -12.03 20.68 -0.94
CA LYS A 43 -13.00 21.79 -0.95
C LYS A 43 -14.15 21.58 -1.94
N HIS A 44 -13.90 20.87 -3.03
CA HIS A 44 -14.89 20.54 -4.07
C HIS A 44 -15.42 19.09 -3.99
N GLY A 45 -15.19 18.39 -2.88
CA GLY A 45 -15.68 17.03 -2.64
C GLY A 45 -14.98 15.93 -3.44
N TRP A 46 -13.80 16.22 -4.00
CA TRP A 46 -12.95 15.27 -4.71
C TRP A 46 -11.87 14.72 -3.77
N LYS A 47 -11.57 13.43 -3.89
CA LYS A 47 -10.50 12.72 -3.19
C LYS A 47 -9.57 12.05 -4.19
N ALA A 48 -8.28 12.00 -3.89
CA ALA A 48 -7.30 11.26 -4.65
C ALA A 48 -7.12 9.86 -4.04
N ALA A 49 -7.09 8.83 -4.87
CA ALA A 49 -6.78 7.46 -4.47
C ALA A 49 -5.72 6.87 -5.40
N GLU A 50 -4.81 6.10 -4.82
CA GLU A 50 -3.78 5.38 -5.56
C GLU A 50 -4.27 3.94 -5.83
N THR A 51 -4.09 3.48 -7.06
CA THR A 51 -4.32 2.08 -7.43
C THR A 51 -3.12 1.21 -7.08
N ASP A 52 -3.31 -0.11 -6.99
CA ASP A 52 -2.22 -1.09 -6.76
C ASP A 52 -1.08 -1.02 -7.80
N GLU A 53 -1.28 -0.33 -8.92
CA GLU A 53 -0.29 -0.05 -9.97
C GLU A 53 0.45 1.29 -9.80
N GLY A 54 0.22 2.03 -8.71
CA GLY A 54 0.82 3.33 -8.43
C GLY A 54 0.25 4.50 -9.23
N LYS A 55 -0.92 4.32 -9.88
CA LYS A 55 -1.61 5.39 -10.63
C LYS A 55 -2.65 6.04 -9.75
N ILE A 56 -2.59 7.37 -9.66
CA ILE A 56 -3.53 8.19 -8.90
C ILE A 56 -4.77 8.46 -9.76
N TYR A 57 -5.97 8.23 -9.20
CA TYR A 57 -7.24 8.63 -9.78
C TYR A 57 -8.02 9.48 -8.78
N TYR A 58 -8.86 10.37 -9.29
CA TYR A 58 -9.65 11.30 -8.51
C TYR A 58 -11.11 10.86 -8.53
N TYR A 59 -11.75 10.77 -7.38
CA TYR A 59 -13.17 10.43 -7.29
C TYR A 59 -13.91 11.42 -6.41
N ASN A 60 -15.14 11.72 -6.78
CA ASN A 60 -16.01 12.62 -6.03
C ASN A 60 -17.09 11.79 -5.33
N GLU A 61 -17.12 11.83 -3.99
CA GLU A 61 -18.07 11.04 -3.20
C GLU A 61 -19.51 11.52 -3.33
N GLU A 62 -19.72 12.82 -3.56
CA GLU A 62 -21.06 13.40 -3.66
C GLU A 62 -21.72 13.14 -5.03
N SER A 63 -20.93 13.09 -6.10
CA SER A 63 -21.42 12.89 -7.47
C SER A 63 -21.18 11.48 -8.01
N GLY A 64 -20.41 10.64 -7.32
CA GLY A 64 -20.07 9.28 -7.72
C GLY A 64 -19.21 9.18 -9.00
N LYS A 65 -18.60 10.28 -9.43
CA LYS A 65 -17.77 10.35 -10.65
C LYS A 65 -16.31 10.09 -10.32
N SER A 66 -15.63 9.32 -11.17
CA SER A 66 -14.19 9.08 -11.13
C SER A 66 -13.52 9.63 -12.39
N SER A 67 -12.36 10.27 -12.25
CA SER A 67 -11.55 10.83 -13.32
C SER A 67 -10.08 10.46 -13.12
N TRP A 68 -9.39 10.13 -14.21
CA TRP A 68 -7.94 9.89 -14.21
C TRP A 68 -7.15 11.20 -14.35
N GLU A 69 -7.82 12.29 -14.67
CA GLU A 69 -7.27 13.64 -14.80
C GLU A 69 -7.80 14.54 -13.68
N VAL A 70 -6.97 15.48 -13.22
CA VAL A 70 -7.36 16.45 -12.18
C VAL A 70 -8.59 17.23 -12.69
N PRO A 71 -9.73 17.18 -11.99
CA PRO A 71 -10.92 17.93 -12.38
C PRO A 71 -10.62 19.43 -12.48
N ALA A 72 -11.09 20.08 -13.54
CA ALA A 72 -10.86 21.51 -13.73
C ALA A 72 -11.67 22.32 -12.71
N PHE A 73 -10.97 23.04 -11.82
CA PHE A 73 -11.57 23.95 -10.86
C PHE A 73 -11.52 25.40 -11.40
N PRO A 74 -12.61 26.18 -11.29
CA PRO A 74 -12.71 27.51 -11.91
C PRO A 74 -11.79 28.61 -11.34
N ASP A 75 -10.92 28.33 -10.37
CA ASP A 75 -10.06 29.32 -9.69
C ASP A 75 -8.56 29.26 -10.06
N SER A 76 -8.14 28.44 -11.04
CA SER A 76 -6.74 28.34 -11.45
C SER A 76 -6.51 28.88 -12.87
N ALA A 77 -6.38 30.19 -13.00
CA ALA A 77 -5.89 30.85 -14.20
C ALA A 77 -4.75 31.82 -13.83
N GLU A 78 -3.49 31.44 -14.13
CA GLU A 78 -2.41 32.30 -14.64
C GLU A 78 -1.04 31.57 -14.63
N GLN A 79 -0.55 31.16 -15.82
CA GLN A 79 0.86 31.17 -16.29
C GLN A 79 1.05 30.42 -17.66
N SER A 80 1.05 31.20 -18.76
CA SER A 80 1.80 31.20 -20.08
C SER A 80 2.31 29.90 -20.81
N PRO A 81 2.76 29.95 -22.10
CA PRO A 81 2.10 30.22 -23.42
C PRO A 81 2.32 29.04 -24.46
N PRO A 82 1.98 29.12 -25.77
CA PRO A 82 1.36 27.99 -26.53
C PRO A 82 2.21 27.30 -27.63
N SER A 83 1.80 26.10 -28.07
CA SER A 83 2.20 25.48 -29.35
C SER A 83 1.06 24.66 -29.99
N GLU A 84 0.58 25.18 -31.13
CA GLU A 84 -0.07 24.59 -32.32
C GLU A 84 -1.17 23.50 -32.21
N GLY A 85 -2.32 23.80 -32.86
CA GLY A 85 -3.63 23.11 -32.78
C GLY A 85 -3.81 21.85 -33.65
N PRO A 86 -5.02 21.54 -34.21
CA PRO A 86 -6.11 22.47 -34.58
C PRO A 86 -7.53 22.06 -34.11
N GLU A 87 -8.49 22.93 -34.46
CA GLU A 87 -9.93 22.70 -34.70
C GLU A 87 -11.00 23.19 -33.69
N ILE A 88 -11.48 24.41 -34.02
CA ILE A 88 -12.85 24.82 -34.38
C ILE A 88 -13.93 24.88 -33.27
N ILE A 89 -14.57 26.06 -33.31
CA ILE A 89 -15.44 26.74 -32.37
C ILE A 89 -16.91 26.59 -32.79
N ASN A 90 -17.80 26.46 -31.81
CA ASN A 90 -19.14 27.05 -31.75
C ASN A 90 -19.36 27.37 -30.26
N GLU A 91 -20.00 28.44 -29.78
CA GLU A 91 -20.83 29.50 -30.34
C GLU A 91 -20.94 30.53 -29.19
N LYS A 92 -21.00 31.84 -29.48
CA LYS A 92 -21.32 32.88 -28.49
C LYS A 92 -22.56 33.64 -28.95
N ALA A 93 -23.58 33.65 -28.09
CA ALA A 93 -24.61 34.67 -28.06
C ALA A 93 -24.34 35.60 -26.89
N ALA A 94 -24.31 36.90 -27.15
CA ALA A 94 -24.52 37.94 -26.14
C ALA A 94 -25.19 39.13 -26.83
N GLU A 95 -26.40 39.46 -26.37
CA GLU A 95 -27.00 40.78 -26.54
C GLU A 95 -26.34 41.75 -25.55
N ILE A 96 -26.21 43.02 -25.95
CA ILE A 96 -26.91 44.18 -25.35
C ILE A 96 -26.24 45.48 -25.89
N THR A 97 -27.08 46.32 -26.50
CA THR A 97 -26.93 47.74 -26.91
C THR A 97 -26.68 48.69 -25.70
N PRO A 98 -26.65 50.04 -25.78
CA PRO A 98 -26.66 50.97 -26.94
C PRO A 98 -25.60 52.10 -26.85
N LYS A 99 -25.38 52.85 -27.94
CA LYS A 99 -25.18 54.32 -27.84
C LYS A 99 -25.58 55.03 -29.14
N VAL A 100 -26.53 55.94 -28.98
CA VAL A 100 -27.07 56.90 -29.96
C VAL A 100 -26.14 58.10 -30.03
N GLU A 101 -25.96 58.67 -31.24
CA GLU A 101 -25.71 60.10 -31.42
C GLU A 101 -26.29 60.56 -32.78
N GLU A 102 -27.18 61.55 -32.70
CA GLU A 102 -27.89 62.25 -33.76
C GLU A 102 -27.03 63.34 -34.43
N ALA A 103 -27.30 63.63 -35.71
CA ALA A 103 -27.39 64.98 -36.33
C ALA A 103 -27.63 64.78 -37.85
N ALA A 104 -28.76 65.09 -38.47
CA ALA A 104 -29.50 66.35 -38.63
C ALA A 104 -29.01 67.24 -39.80
N VAL A 105 -29.98 67.54 -40.69
CA VAL A 105 -30.15 68.71 -41.58
C VAL A 105 -29.48 68.71 -42.97
N GLY A 106 -30.33 68.87 -44.00
CA GLY A 106 -29.95 69.36 -45.32
C GLY A 106 -31.05 69.29 -46.39
N ASP A 107 -32.06 70.17 -46.30
CA ASP A 107 -32.93 70.60 -47.42
C ASP A 107 -32.70 72.13 -47.52
N PRO A 108 -32.60 72.81 -48.69
CA PRO A 108 -33.66 72.86 -49.71
C PRO A 108 -33.21 72.99 -51.19
N ASN A 109 -34.19 72.83 -52.09
CA ASN A 109 -34.24 73.23 -53.52
C ASN A 109 -33.83 72.17 -54.57
N ASN A 110 -34.81 71.48 -55.13
CA ASN A 110 -35.50 71.99 -56.33
C ASN A 110 -36.74 71.13 -56.61
N ALA A 111 -37.90 71.69 -56.26
CA ALA A 111 -39.19 71.18 -56.66
C ALA A 111 -39.38 71.45 -58.14
N GLN A 112 -39.58 70.42 -58.95
CA GLN A 112 -40.59 70.37 -60.02
C GLN A 112 -40.34 69.14 -60.88
N ASN A 113 -40.94 68.00 -60.52
CA ASN A 113 -41.77 67.31 -61.50
C ASN A 113 -42.66 66.22 -60.89
N TYR A 114 -43.88 66.17 -61.42
CA TYR A 114 -44.91 65.12 -61.31
C TYR A 114 -45.70 65.04 -60.00
N GLY A 115 -46.88 65.67 -60.05
CA GLY A 115 -48.05 65.16 -59.37
C GLY A 115 -48.49 63.81 -59.95
N ASN A 116 -49.46 63.20 -59.26
CA ASN A 116 -50.14 61.93 -59.53
C ASN A 116 -49.42 60.66 -59.03
N LEU A 117 -49.69 60.30 -57.76
CA LEU A 117 -49.61 58.91 -57.30
C LEU A 117 -50.77 58.52 -56.35
N GLU A 118 -51.96 59.13 -56.51
CA GLU A 118 -53.21 58.57 -55.99
C GLU A 118 -53.82 57.50 -56.92
N LEU A 119 -53.01 56.93 -57.82
CA LEU A 119 -53.44 55.94 -58.82
C LEU A 119 -52.47 54.75 -58.95
N TYR A 120 -51.91 54.28 -57.84
CA TYR A 120 -51.27 52.96 -57.80
C TYR A 120 -51.91 52.13 -56.68
N GLN A 121 -52.89 51.31 -57.07
CA GLN A 121 -53.20 50.09 -56.33
C GLN A 121 -51.97 49.21 -56.38
N LEU A 122 -51.34 48.98 -55.23
CA LEU A 122 -50.18 48.10 -55.11
C LEU A 122 -50.65 46.64 -55.28
N GLU A 123 -50.67 46.12 -56.51
CA GLU A 123 -50.89 44.69 -56.78
C GLU A 123 -49.62 43.88 -56.45
N SER A 124 -49.19 43.92 -55.20
CA SER A 124 -48.18 42.99 -54.70
C SER A 124 -48.87 41.72 -54.21
N LYS A 125 -48.56 40.56 -54.82
CA LYS A 125 -48.96 39.21 -54.36
C LYS A 125 -48.40 38.83 -52.96
N LEU A 126 -47.83 39.79 -52.24
CA LEU A 126 -47.21 39.65 -50.92
C LEU A 126 -48.14 40.06 -49.77
N VAL A 127 -49.26 40.74 -50.06
CA VAL A 127 -50.17 41.25 -49.00
C VAL A 127 -51.30 40.27 -48.64
N ASP A 128 -51.41 39.14 -49.35
CA ASP A 128 -52.50 38.17 -49.16
C ASP A 128 -51.98 36.82 -48.61
N THR A 129 -51.09 36.88 -47.62
CA THR A 129 -50.73 35.69 -46.84
C THR A 129 -51.46 35.75 -45.51
N SER A 130 -52.57 35.01 -45.44
CA SER A 130 -53.26 34.76 -44.17
C SER A 130 -52.26 34.17 -43.18
N ASN A 131 -52.05 34.81 -42.02
CA ASN A 131 -51.26 34.26 -40.93
C ASN A 131 -51.78 32.86 -40.57
N LYS A 132 -51.05 31.81 -40.99
CA LYS A 132 -51.35 30.42 -40.63
C LYS A 132 -50.82 30.14 -39.22
N SER A 133 -51.34 29.09 -38.58
CA SER A 133 -50.87 28.65 -37.27
C SER A 133 -49.34 28.48 -37.27
N ARG A 134 -48.67 28.86 -36.16
CA ARG A 134 -47.21 28.85 -36.01
C ARG A 134 -46.57 27.52 -36.47
N ALA A 135 -47.20 26.39 -36.13
CA ALA A 135 -46.73 25.05 -36.50
C ALA A 135 -46.87 24.74 -38.00
N ASP A 136 -47.90 25.27 -38.68
CA ASP A 136 -48.06 25.08 -40.12
C ASP A 136 -47.10 25.98 -40.91
N ALA A 137 -46.83 27.19 -40.40
CA ALA A 137 -45.83 28.09 -40.95
C ALA A 137 -44.40 27.50 -40.84
N GLU A 138 -44.07 26.82 -39.73
CA GLU A 138 -42.81 26.07 -39.55
C GLU A 138 -42.66 24.99 -40.63
N ARG A 139 -43.70 24.19 -40.86
CA ARG A 139 -43.66 23.11 -41.87
C ARG A 139 -43.49 23.64 -43.28
N ILE A 140 -44.21 24.72 -43.62
CA ILE A 140 -44.11 25.36 -44.95
C ILE A 140 -42.72 25.96 -45.17
N PHE A 141 -42.14 26.57 -44.14
CA PHE A 141 -40.79 27.13 -44.18
C PHE A 141 -39.72 26.04 -44.32
N LEU A 142 -39.79 24.97 -43.51
CA LEU A 142 -38.89 23.83 -43.62
C LEU A 142 -38.99 23.13 -44.99
N GLN A 143 -40.21 22.99 -45.52
CA GLN A 143 -40.43 22.43 -46.86
C GLN A 143 -39.85 23.33 -47.96
N MET A 144 -39.93 24.66 -47.81
CA MET A 144 -39.25 25.60 -48.71
C MET A 144 -37.73 25.45 -48.65
N LEU A 145 -37.13 25.24 -47.47
CA LEU A 145 -35.69 24.99 -47.35
C LEU A 145 -35.28 23.65 -48.02
N GLU A 146 -36.15 22.64 -47.96
CA GLU A 146 -35.95 21.34 -48.60
C GLU A 146 -36.10 21.40 -50.13
N ASP A 147 -37.17 22.03 -50.63
CA ASP A 147 -37.45 22.19 -52.06
C ASP A 147 -36.33 22.96 -52.79
N ASN A 148 -35.70 23.94 -52.11
CA ASN A 148 -34.58 24.72 -52.62
C ASN A 148 -33.20 24.08 -52.34
N GLN A 149 -33.15 22.87 -51.78
CA GLN A 149 -31.93 22.09 -51.53
C GLN A 149 -30.84 22.86 -50.78
N ILE A 150 -31.23 23.64 -49.78
CA ILE A 150 -30.28 24.48 -49.04
C ILE A 150 -29.35 23.58 -48.20
N ASP A 151 -28.04 23.76 -48.39
CA ASP A 151 -26.98 23.02 -47.71
C ASP A 151 -26.16 23.91 -46.77
N SER A 152 -25.20 23.31 -46.05
CA SER A 152 -24.34 23.99 -45.06
C SER A 152 -23.45 25.07 -45.65
N THR A 153 -23.41 25.22 -46.98
CA THR A 153 -22.69 26.30 -47.67
C THR A 153 -23.51 27.60 -47.76
N TRP A 154 -24.79 27.60 -47.38
CA TRP A 154 -25.65 28.78 -47.40
C TRP A 154 -25.61 29.54 -46.07
N SER A 155 -25.47 30.87 -46.15
CA SER A 155 -25.64 31.75 -45.00
C SER A 155 -27.09 32.23 -44.90
N PHE A 156 -27.55 32.50 -43.67
CA PHE A 156 -28.92 33.00 -43.46
C PHE A 156 -29.20 34.30 -44.23
N ASN A 157 -28.21 35.20 -44.37
CA ASN A 157 -28.35 36.42 -45.18
C ASN A 157 -28.55 36.13 -46.67
N ARG A 158 -27.94 35.06 -47.19
CA ARG A 158 -28.12 34.64 -48.59
C ARG A 158 -29.53 34.11 -48.84
N ILE A 159 -30.12 33.43 -47.85
CA ILE A 159 -31.51 32.99 -47.87
C ILE A 159 -32.45 34.21 -47.91
N ILE A 160 -32.19 35.24 -47.10
CA ILE A 160 -32.97 36.48 -47.13
C ILE A 160 -32.90 37.12 -48.52
N SER A 161 -31.71 37.23 -49.11
CA SER A 161 -31.53 37.90 -50.41
C SER A 161 -32.10 37.13 -51.59
N GLU A 162 -31.97 35.80 -51.60
CA GLU A 162 -32.35 34.97 -52.75
C GLU A 162 -33.78 34.42 -52.62
N LEU A 163 -34.21 34.02 -51.42
CA LEU A 163 -35.53 33.40 -51.21
C LEU A 163 -36.59 34.39 -50.73
N GLY A 164 -36.18 35.50 -50.08
CA GLY A 164 -37.11 36.53 -49.62
C GLY A 164 -37.86 37.25 -50.75
N CYS A 165 -37.28 37.34 -51.94
CA CYS A 165 -37.90 37.96 -53.11
C CYS A 165 -38.47 36.94 -54.11
N CYS A 166 -38.06 35.68 -54.05
CA CYS A 166 -38.44 34.66 -55.02
C CYS A 166 -39.58 33.74 -54.54
N ASP A 167 -39.71 33.47 -53.25
CA ASP A 167 -40.72 32.54 -52.74
C ASP A 167 -41.73 33.21 -51.78
N PRO A 168 -43.03 33.27 -52.15
CA PRO A 168 -44.09 33.76 -51.27
C PRO A 168 -44.21 33.00 -49.94
N ARG A 169 -43.70 31.76 -49.87
CA ARG A 169 -43.71 30.92 -48.65
C ARG A 169 -42.81 31.46 -47.53
N TYR A 170 -41.80 32.27 -47.86
CA TYR A 170 -40.90 32.90 -46.89
C TYR A 170 -41.62 33.90 -45.96
N TRP A 171 -42.70 34.52 -46.47
CA TRP A 171 -43.51 35.51 -45.76
C TRP A 171 -44.70 34.91 -45.00
N CYS A 172 -44.98 33.61 -45.18
CA CYS A 172 -46.04 32.90 -44.46
C CYS A 172 -45.72 32.67 -42.97
N VAL A 173 -44.47 32.90 -42.59
CA VAL A 173 -43.98 32.89 -41.22
C VAL A 173 -43.97 34.33 -40.71
N ASP A 174 -44.55 34.55 -39.52
CA ASP A 174 -44.52 35.82 -38.79
C ASP A 174 -43.15 36.52 -38.89
N ASP A 175 -43.14 37.85 -39.01
CA ASP A 175 -41.96 38.71 -39.26
C ASP A 175 -40.95 38.75 -38.08
N ASP A 176 -40.57 37.60 -37.53
CA ASP A 176 -39.50 37.42 -36.56
C ASP A 176 -38.25 36.80 -37.23
N PRO A 177 -37.23 37.61 -37.58
CA PRO A 177 -36.01 37.14 -38.22
C PRO A 177 -35.17 36.19 -37.35
N LEU A 178 -35.26 36.31 -36.02
CA LEU A 178 -34.52 35.45 -35.08
C LEU A 178 -35.09 34.02 -35.09
N TRP A 179 -36.42 33.92 -35.19
CA TRP A 179 -37.11 32.64 -35.29
C TRP A 179 -36.81 31.94 -36.62
N LYS A 180 -36.84 32.66 -37.75
CA LYS A 180 -36.48 32.11 -39.08
C LYS A 180 -35.04 31.60 -39.11
N ARG A 181 -34.11 32.34 -38.47
CA ARG A 181 -32.71 31.93 -38.32
C ARG A 181 -32.56 30.66 -37.49
N ARG A 182 -33.23 30.58 -36.34
CA ARG A 182 -33.22 29.39 -35.48
C ARG A 182 -33.77 28.15 -36.18
N MET A 183 -34.84 28.29 -36.97
CA MET A 183 -35.41 27.19 -37.75
C MET A 183 -34.48 26.72 -38.88
N PHE A 184 -33.76 27.65 -39.51
CA PHE A 184 -32.73 27.33 -40.50
C PHE A 184 -31.54 26.60 -39.87
N GLU A 185 -31.02 27.09 -38.74
CA GLU A 185 -29.96 26.42 -37.97
C GLU A 185 -30.39 25.02 -37.52
N GLN A 186 -31.64 24.86 -37.05
CA GLN A 186 -32.22 23.57 -36.70
C GLN A 186 -32.37 22.63 -37.92
N TYR A 187 -32.75 23.15 -39.08
CA TYR A 187 -32.84 22.37 -40.32
C TYR A 187 -31.46 21.88 -40.79
N LEU A 188 -30.43 22.73 -40.74
CA LEU A 188 -29.05 22.34 -41.05
C LEU A 188 -28.53 21.28 -40.06
N ALA A 189 -28.83 21.44 -38.77
CA ALA A 189 -28.48 20.45 -37.75
C ALA A 189 -29.18 19.10 -38.02
N ASN A 190 -30.49 19.10 -38.28
CA ASN A 190 -31.23 17.87 -38.58
C ASN A 190 -30.77 17.21 -39.89
N ARG A 191 -30.44 17.99 -40.93
CA ARG A 191 -29.97 17.45 -42.22
C ARG A 191 -28.58 16.84 -42.13
N THR A 192 -27.67 17.46 -41.37
CA THR A 192 -26.33 16.91 -41.13
C THR A 192 -26.43 15.63 -40.30
N GLU A 193 -27.31 15.59 -39.30
CA GLU A 193 -27.63 14.37 -38.54
C GLU A 193 -28.20 13.28 -39.44
N ASP A 194 -29.21 13.58 -40.25
CA ASP A 194 -29.82 12.63 -41.20
C ASP A 194 -28.82 12.10 -42.24
N GLN A 195 -27.90 12.94 -42.71
CA GLN A 195 -26.86 12.53 -43.65
C GLN A 195 -25.86 11.58 -42.97
N LEU A 196 -25.40 11.90 -41.77
CA LEU A 196 -24.52 11.02 -40.99
C LEU A 196 -25.22 9.70 -40.63
N LEU A 197 -26.51 9.73 -40.28
CA LEU A 197 -27.31 8.54 -40.01
C LEU A 197 -27.47 7.68 -41.27
N LYS A 198 -27.71 8.28 -42.44
CA LYS A 198 -27.78 7.55 -43.73
C LYS A 198 -26.45 6.90 -44.07
N GLU A 199 -25.34 7.62 -43.93
CA GLU A 199 -23.99 7.08 -44.15
C GLU A 199 -23.66 5.95 -43.17
N HIS A 200 -23.92 6.16 -41.87
CA HIS A 200 -23.73 5.13 -40.85
C HIS A 200 -24.62 3.90 -41.09
N SER A 201 -25.88 4.11 -41.49
CA SER A 201 -26.80 3.02 -41.83
C SER A 201 -26.36 2.25 -43.08
N ALA A 202 -25.82 2.93 -44.09
CA ALA A 202 -25.30 2.30 -45.31
C ALA A 202 -24.03 1.48 -45.00
N VAL A 203 -23.15 2.03 -44.17
CA VAL A 203 -21.96 1.31 -43.68
C VAL A 203 -22.39 0.08 -42.85
N ASN A 204 -23.36 0.20 -41.94
CA ASN A 204 -23.81 -0.93 -41.13
C ASN A 204 -24.52 -2.00 -41.97
N LYS A 205 -25.39 -1.62 -42.91
CA LYS A 205 -25.97 -2.56 -43.89
C LYS A 205 -24.88 -3.28 -44.68
N PHE A 206 -23.81 -2.59 -45.05
CA PHE A 206 -22.66 -3.21 -45.68
C PHE A 206 -21.91 -4.15 -44.72
N LYS A 207 -21.68 -3.77 -43.46
CA LYS A 207 -21.04 -4.64 -42.45
C LYS A 207 -21.84 -5.93 -42.28
N ASP A 208 -23.16 -5.84 -42.17
CA ASP A 208 -24.05 -6.98 -41.98
C ASP A 208 -24.06 -7.89 -43.21
N ALA A 209 -24.19 -7.31 -44.41
CA ALA A 209 -24.11 -8.05 -45.66
C ALA A 209 -22.73 -8.70 -45.87
N PHE A 210 -21.66 -8.01 -45.50
CA PHE A 210 -20.29 -8.53 -45.59
C PHE A 210 -20.06 -9.65 -44.58
N ARG A 211 -20.58 -9.55 -43.35
CA ARG A 211 -20.54 -10.65 -42.37
C ARG A 211 -21.34 -11.88 -42.83
N ALA A 212 -22.56 -11.68 -43.34
CA ALA A 212 -23.38 -12.77 -43.87
C ALA A 212 -22.67 -13.49 -45.03
N MET A 213 -21.96 -12.75 -45.89
CA MET A 213 -21.12 -13.33 -46.93
C MET A 213 -19.93 -14.11 -46.35
N LEU A 214 -19.26 -13.59 -45.32
CA LEU A 214 -18.15 -14.30 -44.65
C LEU A 214 -18.61 -15.61 -44.00
N GLU A 215 -19.84 -15.66 -43.49
CA GLU A 215 -20.45 -16.87 -42.92
C GLU A 215 -20.73 -17.95 -43.97
N GLN A 216 -21.08 -17.56 -45.20
CA GLN A 216 -21.28 -18.50 -46.31
C GLN A 216 -19.96 -19.19 -46.74
N HIS A 217 -18.81 -18.57 -46.48
CA HIS A 217 -17.50 -19.14 -46.80
C HIS A 217 -16.93 -19.96 -45.62
N SER A 218 -17.28 -21.25 -45.55
CA SER A 218 -16.76 -22.21 -44.55
C SER A 218 -15.24 -22.41 -44.55
N GLN A 219 -14.54 -21.90 -45.57
CA GLN A 219 -13.08 -21.90 -45.66
C GLN A 219 -12.43 -20.85 -44.73
N ILE A 220 -13.20 -19.88 -44.23
CA ILE A 220 -12.73 -18.85 -43.31
C ILE A 220 -12.76 -19.40 -41.88
N GLN A 221 -11.60 -19.84 -41.41
CA GLN A 221 -11.39 -20.31 -40.05
C GLN A 221 -10.85 -19.20 -39.14
N TYR A 222 -10.91 -19.41 -37.82
CA TYR A 222 -10.45 -18.47 -36.79
C TYR A 222 -8.96 -18.07 -36.90
N TYR A 223 -8.14 -18.83 -37.63
CA TYR A 223 -6.72 -18.55 -37.88
C TYR A 223 -6.45 -17.95 -39.28
N THR A 224 -7.47 -17.71 -40.09
CA THR A 224 -7.30 -17.20 -41.45
C THR A 224 -6.81 -15.76 -41.46
N ARG A 225 -5.92 -15.45 -42.42
CA ARG A 225 -5.33 -14.12 -42.59
C ARG A 225 -6.06 -13.35 -43.70
N TRP A 226 -6.13 -12.03 -43.54
CA TRP A 226 -6.78 -11.11 -44.49
C TRP A 226 -6.35 -11.32 -45.95
N SER A 227 -5.05 -11.52 -46.23
CA SER A 227 -4.55 -11.73 -47.59
C SER A 227 -5.07 -13.00 -48.25
N THR A 228 -5.35 -14.04 -47.47
CA THR A 228 -5.91 -15.30 -47.96
C THR A 228 -7.40 -15.17 -48.13
N ALA A 229 -8.10 -14.56 -47.16
CA ALA A 229 -9.53 -14.32 -47.25
C ALA A 229 -9.90 -13.38 -48.41
N LYS A 230 -9.13 -12.30 -48.62
CA LYS A 230 -9.32 -11.35 -49.73
C LYS A 230 -9.26 -12.04 -51.10
N ARG A 231 -8.44 -13.07 -51.27
CA ARG A 231 -8.37 -13.85 -52.51
C ARG A 231 -9.63 -14.71 -52.73
N LEU A 232 -10.33 -15.08 -51.67
CA LEU A 232 -11.53 -15.92 -51.74
C LEU A 232 -12.78 -15.12 -52.11
N PHE A 233 -12.96 -13.92 -51.54
CA PHE A 233 -14.15 -13.09 -51.80
C PHE A 233 -13.91 -11.90 -52.76
N ALA A 234 -12.73 -11.80 -53.40
CA ALA A 234 -12.43 -10.70 -54.33
C ALA A 234 -13.42 -10.58 -55.50
N ASN A 235 -13.99 -11.71 -55.93
CA ASN A 235 -14.91 -11.78 -57.06
C ASN A 235 -16.38 -11.55 -56.66
N GLU A 236 -16.68 -11.44 -55.37
CA GLU A 236 -18.06 -11.31 -54.88
C GLU A 236 -18.62 -9.90 -55.15
N PRO A 237 -19.91 -9.79 -55.52
CA PRO A 237 -20.52 -8.53 -55.90
C PRO A 237 -20.59 -7.56 -54.71
N ILE A 238 -20.74 -8.07 -53.49
CA ILE A 238 -20.78 -7.26 -52.25
C ILE A 238 -19.41 -6.60 -52.01
N TYR A 239 -18.31 -7.30 -52.27
CA TYR A 239 -16.96 -6.74 -52.10
C TYR A 239 -16.59 -5.77 -53.23
N LYS A 240 -16.92 -6.13 -54.48
CA LYS A 240 -16.56 -5.41 -55.71
C LYS A 240 -17.35 -4.10 -55.90
N HIS A 241 -18.65 -4.09 -55.59
CA HIS A 241 -19.52 -2.92 -55.78
C HIS A 241 -19.67 -2.05 -54.53
N SER A 242 -18.92 -2.34 -53.47
CA SER A 242 -19.01 -1.58 -52.22
C SER A 242 -18.20 -0.29 -52.28
N VAL A 243 -18.89 0.82 -51.99
CA VAL A 243 -18.36 2.19 -51.84
C VAL A 243 -17.55 2.37 -50.53
N VAL A 244 -17.50 1.35 -49.68
CA VAL A 244 -16.83 1.40 -48.38
C VAL A 244 -15.32 1.19 -48.51
N SER A 245 -14.53 1.89 -47.68
CA SER A 245 -13.06 1.82 -47.69
C SER A 245 -12.50 0.41 -47.38
N ASP A 246 -11.33 0.06 -47.94
CA ASP A 246 -10.65 -1.23 -47.65
C ASP A 246 -10.25 -1.36 -46.17
N ARG A 247 -10.05 -0.22 -45.47
CA ARG A 247 -9.79 -0.17 -44.02
C ARG A 247 -10.99 -0.67 -43.23
N THR A 248 -12.20 -0.19 -43.54
CA THR A 248 -13.44 -0.64 -42.89
C THR A 248 -13.72 -2.11 -43.23
N LYS A 249 -13.48 -2.55 -44.47
CA LYS A 249 -13.63 -3.96 -44.88
C LYS A 249 -12.70 -4.88 -44.08
N ARG A 250 -11.43 -4.49 -43.92
CA ARG A 250 -10.45 -5.23 -43.09
C ARG A 250 -10.86 -5.27 -41.62
N ALA A 251 -11.36 -4.16 -41.08
CA ALA A 251 -11.83 -4.08 -39.70
C ALA A 251 -12.99 -5.05 -39.43
N VAL A 252 -13.99 -5.10 -40.32
CA VAL A 252 -15.14 -6.00 -40.19
C VAL A 252 -14.72 -7.47 -40.28
N PHE A 253 -13.77 -7.79 -41.18
CA PHE A 253 -13.22 -9.15 -41.24
C PHE A 253 -12.46 -9.53 -39.98
N GLN A 254 -11.65 -8.61 -39.44
CA GLN A 254 -10.92 -8.87 -38.20
C GLN A 254 -11.89 -9.08 -37.04
N GLU A 255 -12.94 -8.26 -36.94
CA GLU A 255 -13.99 -8.43 -35.95
C GLU A 255 -14.68 -9.80 -36.07
N TYR A 256 -15.02 -10.22 -37.30
CA TYR A 256 -15.59 -11.56 -37.55
C TYR A 256 -14.63 -12.69 -37.15
N VAL A 257 -13.34 -12.58 -37.47
CA VAL A 257 -12.35 -13.58 -37.06
C VAL A 257 -12.14 -13.60 -35.55
N ASP A 258 -12.17 -12.44 -34.90
CA ASP A 258 -12.07 -12.33 -33.45
C ASP A 258 -13.32 -12.92 -32.76
N ASP A 259 -14.50 -12.76 -33.35
CA ASP A 259 -15.72 -13.42 -32.88
C ASP A 259 -15.65 -14.93 -33.08
N LEU A 260 -15.15 -15.42 -34.22
CA LEU A 260 -14.91 -16.86 -34.44
C LEU A 260 -13.89 -17.42 -33.43
N ARG A 261 -12.85 -16.67 -33.08
CA ARG A 261 -11.89 -17.04 -32.03
C ARG A 261 -12.58 -17.12 -30.68
N LYS A 262 -13.33 -16.08 -30.29
CA LYS A 262 -14.08 -16.07 -29.02
C LYS A 262 -15.05 -17.24 -28.94
N GLN A 263 -15.75 -17.57 -30.02
CA GLN A 263 -16.65 -18.72 -30.06
C GLN A 263 -15.89 -20.05 -29.93
N HIS A 264 -14.81 -20.23 -30.68
CA HIS A 264 -14.02 -21.46 -30.63
C HIS A 264 -13.37 -21.67 -29.26
N PHE A 265 -12.63 -20.68 -28.75
CA PHE A 265 -12.01 -20.74 -27.43
C PHE A 265 -13.06 -20.79 -26.31
N GLY A 266 -14.17 -20.07 -26.45
CA GLY A 266 -15.28 -20.12 -25.51
C GLY A 266 -15.94 -21.50 -25.45
N ASN A 267 -16.08 -22.19 -26.59
CA ASN A 267 -16.60 -23.56 -26.62
C ASN A 267 -15.62 -24.56 -25.99
N VAL A 268 -14.33 -24.43 -26.29
CA VAL A 268 -13.28 -25.25 -25.65
C VAL A 268 -13.29 -25.04 -24.13
N GLU A 269 -13.35 -23.79 -23.68
CA GLU A 269 -13.37 -23.45 -22.25
C GLU A 269 -14.66 -23.98 -21.57
N LYS A 270 -15.82 -23.85 -22.21
CA LYS A 270 -17.07 -24.44 -21.71
C LYS A 270 -16.95 -25.96 -21.56
N THR A 271 -16.39 -26.65 -22.55
CA THR A 271 -16.17 -28.10 -22.45
C THR A 271 -15.17 -28.46 -21.35
N LYS A 272 -14.14 -27.64 -21.13
CA LYS A 272 -13.17 -27.79 -20.05
C LYS A 272 -13.81 -27.58 -18.68
N GLN A 273 -14.65 -26.56 -18.53
CA GLN A 273 -15.38 -26.27 -17.30
C GLN A 273 -16.36 -27.39 -16.95
N GLN A 274 -17.11 -27.90 -17.94
CA GLN A 274 -17.96 -29.08 -17.76
C GLN A 274 -17.14 -30.30 -17.32
N ALA A 275 -16.00 -30.55 -17.97
CA ALA A 275 -15.08 -31.61 -17.60
C ALA A 275 -14.55 -31.46 -16.16
N ILE A 276 -14.26 -30.23 -15.71
CA ILE A 276 -13.79 -29.96 -14.35
C ILE A 276 -14.89 -30.26 -13.31
N VAL A 277 -16.14 -29.89 -13.60
CA VAL A 277 -17.27 -30.17 -12.71
C VAL A 277 -17.50 -31.67 -12.58
N GLU A 278 -17.55 -32.38 -13.71
CA GLU A 278 -17.69 -33.85 -13.70
C GLU A 278 -16.51 -34.55 -13.02
N LEU A 279 -15.30 -33.99 -13.17
CA LEU A 279 -14.11 -34.51 -12.49
C LEU A 279 -14.23 -34.31 -10.97
N ARG A 280 -14.73 -33.16 -10.52
CA ARG A 280 -14.97 -32.89 -9.10
C ARG A 280 -15.98 -33.88 -8.53
N ASP A 281 -17.08 -34.13 -9.24
CA ASP A 281 -18.09 -35.10 -8.84
C ASP A 281 -17.54 -36.53 -8.82
N TYR A 282 -16.65 -36.86 -9.76
CA TYR A 282 -15.94 -38.14 -9.77
C TYR A 282 -14.97 -38.27 -8.60
N LEU A 283 -14.20 -37.22 -8.30
CA LEU A 283 -13.26 -37.20 -7.17
C LEU A 283 -13.99 -37.23 -5.82
N SER A 284 -15.13 -36.54 -5.68
CA SER A 284 -15.96 -36.59 -4.47
C SER A 284 -16.64 -37.95 -4.28
N ALA A 285 -16.99 -38.65 -5.37
CA ALA A 285 -17.49 -40.02 -5.29
C ALA A 285 -16.40 -41.03 -4.86
N ILE A 286 -15.13 -40.79 -5.21
CA ILE A 286 -13.99 -41.64 -4.79
C ILE A 286 -13.54 -41.32 -3.36
N ILE A 287 -13.64 -40.05 -2.95
CA ILE A 287 -13.25 -39.57 -1.63
C ILE A 287 -14.50 -38.98 -0.96
N PRO A 288 -15.41 -39.83 -0.44
CA PRO A 288 -16.65 -39.36 0.18
C PRO A 288 -16.41 -38.63 1.49
N ASP A 289 -15.39 -39.04 2.26
CA ASP A 289 -15.20 -38.60 3.65
C ASP A 289 -13.79 -38.04 3.93
N LYS A 290 -13.76 -37.03 4.82
CA LYS A 290 -12.57 -36.35 5.38
C LYS A 290 -11.49 -37.31 5.94
N GLN A 291 -11.87 -38.54 6.30
CA GLN A 291 -11.00 -39.55 6.92
C GLN A 291 -10.22 -40.38 5.89
N HIS A 292 -10.59 -40.32 4.61
CA HIS A 292 -10.01 -41.14 3.54
C HIS A 292 -9.26 -40.29 2.50
N LEU A 293 -8.52 -39.27 2.95
CA LEU A 293 -7.63 -38.53 2.04
C LEU A 293 -6.54 -39.48 1.53
N ILE A 294 -6.59 -39.77 0.23
CA ILE A 294 -5.66 -40.67 -0.45
C ILE A 294 -4.49 -39.86 -1.01
N PRO A 295 -3.22 -40.19 -0.76
CA PRO A 295 -2.09 -39.51 -1.37
C PRO A 295 -2.19 -39.48 -2.91
N TRP A 296 -1.74 -38.39 -3.55
CA TRP A 296 -1.83 -38.22 -5.01
C TRP A 296 -1.26 -39.40 -5.80
N HIS A 297 -0.20 -40.04 -5.32
CA HIS A 297 0.40 -41.20 -5.95
C HIS A 297 -0.56 -42.40 -6.03
N GLU A 298 -1.34 -42.64 -4.98
CA GLU A 298 -2.32 -43.73 -4.94
C GLU A 298 -3.57 -43.40 -5.75
N LEU A 299 -4.01 -42.14 -5.73
CA LEU A 299 -5.12 -41.67 -6.57
C LEU A 299 -4.77 -41.77 -8.07
N SER A 300 -3.58 -41.29 -8.45
CA SER A 300 -3.12 -41.29 -9.84
C SER A 300 -2.85 -42.69 -10.39
N SER A 301 -2.34 -43.60 -9.55
CA SER A 301 -2.05 -44.98 -9.96
C SER A 301 -3.27 -45.89 -9.93
N LYS A 302 -4.20 -45.75 -8.98
CA LYS A 302 -5.32 -46.70 -8.84
C LYS A 302 -6.64 -46.21 -9.47
N HIS A 303 -6.88 -44.90 -9.50
CA HIS A 303 -8.22 -44.36 -9.75
C HIS A 303 -8.29 -43.35 -10.91
N LEU A 304 -7.16 -42.92 -11.46
CA LEU A 304 -7.08 -41.98 -12.56
C LEU A 304 -6.32 -42.56 -13.75
N PHE A 305 -6.51 -41.94 -14.92
CA PHE A 305 -5.82 -42.26 -16.17
C PHE A 305 -6.03 -43.72 -16.62
N GLU A 306 -4.95 -44.47 -16.84
CA GLU A 306 -4.92 -45.74 -17.57
C GLU A 306 -5.63 -46.90 -16.84
N ASN A 307 -5.77 -46.82 -15.52
CA ASN A 307 -6.33 -47.90 -14.71
C ASN A 307 -7.85 -47.76 -14.46
N SER A 308 -8.47 -46.68 -14.92
CA SER A 308 -9.92 -46.44 -14.72
C SER A 308 -10.65 -46.28 -16.05
N THR A 309 -11.45 -47.29 -16.39
CA THR A 309 -12.31 -47.28 -17.59
C THR A 309 -13.27 -46.09 -17.59
N ARG A 310 -13.73 -45.66 -16.42
CA ARG A 310 -14.62 -44.50 -16.25
C ARG A 310 -13.96 -43.17 -16.62
N PHE A 311 -12.67 -42.98 -16.32
CA PHE A 311 -11.95 -41.76 -16.67
C PHE A 311 -11.65 -41.70 -18.17
N THR A 312 -11.22 -42.82 -18.77
CA THR A 312 -10.90 -42.87 -20.21
C THR A 312 -12.15 -42.80 -21.11
N SER A 313 -13.30 -43.27 -20.63
CA SER A 313 -14.55 -43.29 -21.41
C SER A 313 -15.17 -41.90 -21.59
N ASN A 314 -14.84 -40.93 -20.74
CA ASN A 314 -15.43 -39.60 -20.84
C ASN A 314 -14.68 -38.75 -21.87
N ARG A 315 -15.41 -38.29 -22.89
CA ARG A 315 -14.90 -37.37 -23.92
C ARG A 315 -14.43 -36.04 -23.33
N HIS A 316 -15.06 -35.57 -22.26
CA HIS A 316 -14.71 -34.32 -21.59
C HIS A 316 -13.36 -34.42 -20.86
N PHE A 317 -13.04 -35.57 -20.26
CA PHE A 317 -11.76 -35.77 -19.56
C PHE A 317 -10.55 -35.87 -20.50
N GLN A 318 -10.75 -36.15 -21.79
CA GLN A 318 -9.67 -36.11 -22.79
C GLN A 318 -9.18 -34.68 -23.08
N THR A 319 -10.02 -33.67 -22.82
CA THR A 319 -9.64 -32.25 -22.98
C THR A 319 -8.82 -31.73 -21.80
N LEU A 320 -8.83 -32.44 -20.66
CA LEU A 320 -8.13 -32.03 -19.44
C LEU A 320 -6.67 -32.48 -19.46
N SER A 321 -5.78 -31.57 -19.09
CA SER A 321 -4.38 -31.90 -18.83
C SER A 321 -4.24 -32.65 -17.51
N LYS A 322 -3.19 -33.46 -17.37
CA LYS A 322 -2.80 -34.08 -16.08
C LYS A 322 -2.60 -33.02 -14.98
N HIS A 323 -2.16 -31.82 -15.37
CA HIS A 323 -2.01 -30.68 -14.47
C HIS A 323 -3.37 -30.17 -13.96
N ASP A 324 -4.37 -30.04 -14.84
CA ASP A 324 -5.72 -29.59 -14.46
C ASP A 324 -6.34 -30.55 -13.44
N VAL A 325 -6.14 -31.87 -13.62
CA VAL A 325 -6.63 -32.90 -12.69
C VAL A 325 -5.97 -32.78 -11.31
N LEU A 326 -4.65 -32.56 -11.27
CA LEU A 326 -3.93 -32.36 -10.02
C LEU A 326 -4.40 -31.08 -9.31
N GLN A 327 -4.60 -30.00 -10.05
CA GLN A 327 -5.09 -28.74 -9.49
C GLN A 327 -6.48 -28.91 -8.87
N GLN A 328 -7.39 -29.63 -9.54
CA GLN A 328 -8.71 -29.92 -8.95
C GLN A 328 -8.62 -30.79 -7.69
N TYR A 329 -7.68 -31.74 -7.65
CA TYR A 329 -7.44 -32.52 -6.45
C TYR A 329 -6.92 -31.66 -5.29
N VAL A 330 -5.97 -30.76 -5.54
CA VAL A 330 -5.45 -29.83 -4.52
C VAL A 330 -6.56 -28.95 -3.97
N ILE A 331 -7.40 -28.36 -4.82
CA ILE A 331 -8.55 -27.54 -4.40
C ILE A 331 -9.50 -28.33 -3.50
N LEU A 332 -9.76 -29.60 -3.83
CA LEU A 332 -10.60 -30.47 -3.02
C LEU A 332 -9.96 -30.79 -1.66
N VAL A 333 -8.65 -31.04 -1.60
CA VAL A 333 -7.92 -31.26 -0.34
C VAL A 333 -7.90 -29.99 0.52
N GLU A 334 -7.66 -28.83 -0.08
CA GLU A 334 -7.72 -27.52 0.59
C GLU A 334 -9.11 -27.24 1.15
N GLY A 335 -10.17 -27.54 0.39
CA GLY A 335 -11.54 -27.45 0.85
C GLY A 335 -11.80 -28.33 2.08
N PHE A 336 -11.34 -29.60 2.06
CA PHE A 336 -11.44 -30.47 3.23
C PHE A 336 -10.65 -29.92 4.42
N SER A 337 -9.41 -29.45 4.21
CA SER A 337 -8.59 -28.83 5.26
C SER A 337 -9.29 -27.62 5.88
N SER A 338 -9.86 -26.72 5.07
CA SER A 338 -10.62 -25.56 5.54
C SER A 338 -11.80 -26.00 6.41
N THR A 339 -12.59 -26.98 5.97
CA THR A 339 -13.73 -27.44 6.79
C THR A 339 -13.29 -28.09 8.11
N VAL A 340 -12.14 -28.76 8.15
CA VAL A 340 -11.57 -29.32 9.40
C VAL A 340 -11.10 -28.19 10.30
N PHE A 341 -10.45 -27.18 9.74
CA PHE A 341 -10.03 -25.99 10.46
C PHE A 341 -11.24 -25.27 11.08
N ASP A 342 -12.30 -25.04 10.30
CA ASP A 342 -13.55 -24.42 10.76
C ASP A 342 -14.23 -25.24 11.88
N ASP A 343 -14.23 -26.57 11.76
CA ASP A 343 -14.75 -27.47 12.79
C ASP A 343 -13.94 -27.35 14.09
N VAL A 344 -12.60 -27.26 14.00
CA VAL A 344 -11.70 -27.06 15.14
C VAL A 344 -11.91 -25.68 15.77
N GLU A 345 -12.05 -24.62 14.98
CA GLU A 345 -12.32 -23.27 15.47
C GLU A 345 -13.68 -23.16 16.15
N ARG A 346 -14.70 -23.82 15.60
CA ARG A 346 -16.03 -23.90 16.23
C ARG A 346 -15.96 -24.57 17.60
N VAL A 347 -15.24 -25.69 17.71
CA VAL A 347 -15.03 -26.39 18.99
C VAL A 347 -14.22 -25.54 19.96
N LYS A 348 -13.14 -24.88 19.49
CA LYS A 348 -12.35 -23.94 20.31
C LYS A 348 -13.22 -22.81 20.85
N SER A 349 -14.05 -22.20 20.01
CA SER A 349 -14.93 -21.10 20.39
C SER A 349 -16.00 -21.52 21.40
N ALA A 350 -16.62 -22.69 21.20
CA ALA A 350 -17.58 -23.26 22.16
C ALA A 350 -16.92 -23.53 23.52
N ASN A 351 -15.69 -24.05 23.51
CA ASN A 351 -14.94 -24.36 24.72
C ASN A 351 -14.30 -23.12 25.38
N PHE A 352 -14.09 -22.02 24.66
CA PHE A 352 -13.35 -20.84 25.13
C PHE A 352 -13.86 -20.31 26.47
N THR A 353 -15.18 -20.15 26.62
CA THR A 353 -15.76 -19.64 27.87
C THR A 353 -15.56 -20.63 29.02
N SER A 354 -15.69 -21.93 28.73
CA SER A 354 -15.51 -22.98 29.74
C SER A 354 -14.02 -23.12 30.13
N ASP A 355 -13.12 -22.96 29.17
CA ASP A 355 -11.68 -23.04 29.36
C ASP A 355 -11.16 -21.82 30.13
N ARG A 356 -11.70 -20.63 29.87
CA ARG A 356 -11.43 -19.43 30.68
C ARG A 356 -11.87 -19.64 32.13
N LYS A 357 -13.11 -20.09 32.34
CA LYS A 357 -13.63 -20.39 33.69
C LYS A 357 -12.79 -21.43 34.43
N ALA A 358 -12.30 -22.45 33.74
CA ALA A 358 -11.42 -23.45 34.35
C ALA A 358 -10.07 -22.88 34.75
N ARG A 359 -9.46 -22.05 33.88
CA ARG A 359 -8.21 -21.33 34.20
C ARG A 359 -8.38 -20.37 35.38
N ASP A 360 -9.47 -19.61 35.43
CA ASP A 360 -9.74 -18.69 36.53
C ASP A 360 -9.95 -19.43 37.87
N ARG A 361 -10.63 -20.58 37.85
CA ARG A 361 -10.75 -21.46 39.03
C ARG A 361 -9.41 -22.03 39.48
N PHE A 362 -8.53 -22.34 38.55
CA PHE A 362 -7.18 -22.81 38.88
C PHE A 362 -6.31 -21.69 39.43
N ARG A 363 -6.41 -20.46 38.90
CA ARG A 363 -5.77 -19.27 39.49
C ARG A 363 -6.24 -19.03 40.92
N GLN A 364 -7.54 -19.19 41.18
CA GLN A 364 -8.07 -19.11 42.55
C GLN A 364 -7.47 -20.20 43.45
N LEU A 365 -7.32 -21.42 42.96
CA LEU A 365 -6.64 -22.49 43.70
C LEU A 365 -5.17 -22.13 44.02
N LEU A 366 -4.44 -21.56 43.08
CA LEU A 366 -3.08 -21.08 43.30
C LEU A 366 -3.04 -19.92 44.30
N ALA A 367 -4.02 -19.01 44.25
CA ALA A 367 -4.15 -17.92 45.21
C ALA A 367 -4.41 -18.42 46.65
N ASP A 368 -5.22 -19.48 46.80
CA ASP A 368 -5.45 -20.13 48.10
C ASP A 368 -4.14 -20.73 48.66
N HIS A 369 -3.28 -21.27 47.80
CA HIS A 369 -1.96 -21.82 48.13
C HIS A 369 -0.83 -20.80 48.01
N SER A 370 -1.15 -19.50 47.93
CA SER A 370 -0.16 -18.46 47.65
C SER A 370 0.92 -18.31 48.72
N LYS A 371 0.66 -18.76 49.95
CA LYS A 371 1.65 -18.83 51.03
C LYS A 371 2.66 -19.97 50.85
N GLU A 372 2.25 -21.02 50.16
CA GLU A 372 3.11 -22.16 49.84
C GLU A 372 3.96 -21.86 48.59
N ILE A 373 3.45 -21.04 47.66
CA ILE A 373 4.12 -20.64 46.41
C ILE A 373 5.08 -19.48 46.67
N ARG A 374 6.38 -19.78 46.75
CA ARG A 374 7.48 -18.79 46.86
C ARG A 374 8.30 -18.74 45.57
N CYS A 375 9.20 -17.77 45.46
CA CYS A 375 10.06 -17.57 44.28
C CYS A 375 11.00 -18.75 43.98
N THR A 376 11.26 -19.60 44.97
CA THR A 376 12.14 -20.77 44.85
C THR A 376 11.37 -22.08 44.73
N THR A 377 10.04 -22.04 44.77
CA THR A 377 9.22 -23.25 44.73
C THR A 377 9.19 -23.84 43.33
N LYS A 378 9.32 -25.16 43.28
CA LYS A 378 9.18 -25.91 42.04
C LYS A 378 7.77 -26.49 41.95
N TRP A 379 7.35 -26.79 40.73
CA TRP A 379 6.05 -27.41 40.49
C TRP A 379 5.89 -28.74 41.25
N GLU A 380 6.97 -29.52 41.37
CA GLU A 380 6.98 -30.82 42.07
C GLU A 380 6.57 -30.69 43.55
N ASP A 381 6.97 -29.60 44.21
CA ASP A 381 6.73 -29.36 45.63
C ASP A 381 5.24 -29.17 45.93
N ILE A 382 4.52 -28.54 44.99
CA ILE A 382 3.12 -28.14 45.16
C ILE A 382 2.15 -29.13 44.48
N TYR A 383 2.64 -29.87 43.48
CA TYR A 383 1.84 -30.86 42.75
C TYR A 383 1.19 -31.90 43.68
N SER A 384 1.88 -32.30 44.75
CA SER A 384 1.36 -33.27 45.73
C SER A 384 0.10 -32.77 46.45
N SER A 385 0.01 -31.47 46.72
CA SER A 385 -1.15 -30.82 47.35
C SER A 385 -2.28 -30.60 46.34
N ILE A 386 -1.94 -30.20 45.11
CA ILE A 386 -2.90 -29.77 44.08
C ILE A 386 -3.54 -30.94 43.30
N LYS A 387 -2.86 -32.09 43.15
CA LYS A 387 -3.33 -33.21 42.30
C LYS A 387 -4.72 -33.74 42.63
N SER A 388 -5.15 -33.60 43.89
CA SER A 388 -6.41 -34.16 44.38
C SER A 388 -7.61 -33.24 44.11
N ASP A 389 -7.37 -31.93 43.95
CA ASP A 389 -8.41 -30.91 43.84
C ASP A 389 -9.19 -31.02 42.53
N ALA A 390 -10.52 -30.85 42.62
CA ALA A 390 -11.42 -30.86 41.47
C ALA A 390 -11.10 -29.74 40.47
N ARG A 391 -10.67 -28.57 40.95
CA ARG A 391 -10.30 -27.40 40.13
C ARG A 391 -9.12 -27.70 39.21
N PHE A 392 -8.12 -28.44 39.70
CA PHE A 392 -6.98 -28.89 38.89
C PHE A 392 -7.41 -29.93 37.85
N LYS A 393 -8.19 -30.94 38.25
CA LYS A 393 -8.71 -31.95 37.31
C LYS A 393 -9.57 -31.35 36.20
N MET A 394 -10.33 -30.30 36.49
CA MET A 394 -11.13 -29.58 35.51
C MET A 394 -10.27 -28.83 34.48
N LEU A 395 -9.03 -28.47 34.79
CA LEU A 395 -8.13 -27.78 33.85
C LEU A 395 -7.45 -28.74 32.87
N LEU A 396 -7.25 -30.00 33.27
CA LEU A 396 -6.58 -31.00 32.45
C LEU A 396 -7.31 -31.24 31.11
N GLY A 397 -6.56 -31.18 30.01
CA GLY A 397 -7.09 -31.42 28.66
C GLY A 397 -7.86 -30.24 28.04
N ARG A 398 -7.80 -29.05 28.64
CA ARG A 398 -8.37 -27.82 28.08
C ARG A 398 -7.35 -27.05 27.24
N ASN A 399 -7.85 -26.19 26.36
CA ASN A 399 -6.99 -25.38 25.49
C ASN A 399 -6.54 -24.10 26.21
N GLY A 400 -5.31 -23.66 25.93
CA GLY A 400 -4.72 -22.43 26.46
C GLY A 400 -3.55 -22.68 27.41
N SER A 401 -3.30 -21.73 28.32
CA SER A 401 -2.24 -21.84 29.33
C SER A 401 -2.38 -23.11 30.15
N SER A 402 -1.30 -23.88 30.20
CA SER A 402 -1.21 -25.09 31.00
C SER A 402 -1.27 -24.76 32.49
N ALA A 403 -1.55 -25.78 33.30
CA ALA A 403 -1.47 -25.65 34.76
C ALA A 403 -0.06 -25.22 35.21
N LEU A 404 0.98 -25.66 34.50
CA LEU A 404 2.36 -25.26 34.73
C LEU A 404 2.57 -23.78 34.40
N ASP A 405 2.08 -23.30 33.26
CA ASP A 405 2.23 -21.91 32.85
C ASP A 405 1.58 -20.96 33.87
N LEU A 406 0.36 -21.28 34.31
CA LEU A 406 -0.34 -20.48 35.33
C LEU A 406 0.37 -20.48 36.68
N PHE A 407 1.11 -21.54 37.01
CA PHE A 407 1.94 -21.59 38.19
C PHE A 407 3.22 -20.77 38.04
N LEU A 408 3.88 -20.85 36.88
CA LEU A 408 5.06 -20.05 36.58
C LEU A 408 4.72 -18.56 36.61
N ASP A 409 3.57 -18.16 36.06
CA ASP A 409 3.05 -16.78 36.16
C ASP A 409 2.98 -16.33 37.63
N GLN A 410 2.45 -17.18 38.52
CA GLN A 410 2.33 -16.88 39.95
C GLN A 410 3.69 -16.80 40.66
N VAL A 411 4.64 -17.68 40.30
CA VAL A 411 6.00 -17.67 40.84
C VAL A 411 6.76 -16.43 40.38
N GLU A 412 6.59 -16.03 39.11
CA GLU A 412 7.18 -14.81 38.55
C GLU A 412 6.61 -13.55 39.21
N GLU A 413 5.30 -13.49 39.44
CA GLU A 413 4.68 -12.39 40.19
C GLU A 413 5.30 -12.26 41.59
N ARG A 414 5.47 -13.38 42.29
CA ARG A 414 6.16 -13.38 43.60
C ARG A 414 7.61 -12.96 43.48
N ALA A 415 8.31 -13.37 42.42
CA ALA A 415 9.70 -12.96 42.17
C ALA A 415 9.84 -11.46 41.90
N LEU A 416 8.88 -10.84 41.23
CA LEU A 416 8.82 -9.38 41.04
C LEU A 416 8.61 -8.64 42.36
N VAL A 417 7.68 -9.12 43.20
CA VAL A 417 7.49 -8.56 44.55
C VAL A 417 8.78 -8.67 45.37
N MET A 418 9.47 -9.82 45.34
CA MET A 418 10.77 -9.97 46.00
C MET A 418 11.84 -9.02 45.46
N LYS A 419 11.85 -8.76 44.15
CA LYS A 419 12.81 -7.80 43.55
C LYS A 419 12.51 -6.37 44.02
N ALA A 420 11.25 -5.99 44.14
CA ALA A 420 10.86 -4.70 44.72
C ALA A 420 11.29 -4.60 46.19
N GLN A 421 11.04 -5.65 46.98
CA GLN A 421 11.51 -5.74 48.37
C GLN A 421 13.04 -5.69 48.48
N GLN A 422 13.77 -6.29 47.53
CA GLN A 422 15.23 -6.22 47.45
C GLN A 422 15.72 -4.80 47.17
N SER A 423 15.02 -4.06 46.32
CA SER A 423 15.33 -2.65 46.06
C SER A 423 15.11 -1.80 47.30
N ILE A 424 13.99 -2.01 48.02
CA ILE A 424 13.69 -1.31 49.27
C ILE A 424 14.75 -1.64 50.32
N ALA A 425 15.08 -2.91 50.49
CA ALA A 425 16.12 -3.33 51.43
C ALA A 425 17.49 -2.75 51.08
N SER A 426 17.85 -2.69 49.78
CA SER A 426 19.09 -2.04 49.32
C SER A 426 19.11 -0.55 49.67
N GLN A 427 17.99 0.15 49.50
CA GLN A 427 17.87 1.56 49.88
C GLN A 427 18.03 1.76 51.39
N ILE A 428 17.40 0.91 52.20
CA ILE A 428 17.54 0.94 53.66
C ILE A 428 19.00 0.73 54.09
N LEU A 429 19.74 -0.15 53.41
CA LEU A 429 21.17 -0.35 53.70
C LEU A 429 22.01 0.89 53.39
N ILE A 430 21.65 1.63 52.34
CA ILE A 430 22.29 2.91 52.00
C ILE A 430 21.95 3.95 53.07
N ASP A 431 20.67 4.11 53.41
CA ASP A 431 20.20 5.11 54.38
C ASP A 431 20.80 4.90 55.78
N ASN A 432 21.06 3.65 56.16
CA ASN A 432 21.67 3.29 57.45
C ASN A 432 23.21 3.23 57.42
N ASN A 433 23.86 3.56 56.29
CA ASN A 433 25.31 3.43 56.10
C ASN A 433 25.85 2.07 56.55
N TYR A 434 25.25 0.98 56.07
CA TYR A 434 25.61 -0.36 56.51
C TYR A 434 27.05 -0.73 56.12
N GLU A 435 27.87 -1.05 57.11
CA GLU A 435 29.25 -1.53 56.91
C GLU A 435 29.28 -3.06 56.75
N TRP A 436 29.81 -3.52 55.62
CA TRP A 436 29.97 -4.94 55.30
C TRP A 436 31.20 -5.50 56.00
N ASP A 437 31.00 -6.57 56.78
CA ASP A 437 32.08 -7.30 57.45
C ASP A 437 32.73 -8.34 56.50
N THR A 438 33.92 -8.83 56.81
CA THR A 438 34.59 -9.88 56.01
C THR A 438 33.91 -11.24 56.15
N ASP A 439 33.19 -11.47 57.26
CA ASP A 439 32.53 -12.73 57.55
C ASP A 439 31.07 -12.72 57.08
N ALA A 440 30.73 -13.62 56.15
CA ALA A 440 29.38 -13.74 55.59
C ALA A 440 28.32 -14.07 56.66
N GLU A 441 28.64 -14.91 57.64
CA GLU A 441 27.70 -15.31 58.71
C GLU A 441 27.33 -14.13 59.63
N VAL A 442 28.30 -13.26 59.94
CA VAL A 442 28.07 -12.04 60.72
C VAL A 442 27.21 -11.05 59.95
N ASN A 443 27.41 -10.95 58.63
CA ASN A 443 26.57 -10.12 57.77
C ASN A 443 25.13 -10.66 57.69
N THR A 444 24.93 -11.97 57.59
CA THR A 444 23.56 -12.54 57.56
C THR A 444 22.76 -12.25 58.83
N THR A 445 23.39 -12.34 59.99
CA THR A 445 22.75 -12.09 61.29
C THR A 445 22.44 -10.60 61.48
N ARG A 446 23.42 -9.72 61.23
CA ARG A 446 23.23 -8.26 61.27
C ARG A 446 22.16 -7.78 60.29
N LEU A 447 22.12 -8.32 59.07
CA LEU A 447 21.10 -8.00 58.07
C LEU A 447 19.73 -8.50 58.51
N THR A 448 19.63 -9.71 59.08
CA THR A 448 18.36 -10.26 59.56
C THR A 448 17.79 -9.39 60.69
N ASP A 449 18.61 -8.96 61.63
CA ASP A 449 18.19 -8.10 62.75
C ASP A 449 17.78 -6.69 62.27
N LEU A 450 18.53 -6.13 61.32
CA LEU A 450 18.24 -4.83 60.73
C LEU A 450 16.93 -4.86 59.94
N LEU A 451 16.73 -5.86 59.08
CA LEU A 451 15.52 -5.99 58.27
C LEU A 451 14.28 -6.33 59.11
N SER A 452 14.44 -7.04 60.23
CA SER A 452 13.35 -7.34 61.18
C SER A 452 12.88 -6.11 61.96
N SER A 453 13.72 -5.08 62.09
CA SER A 453 13.42 -3.86 62.83
C SER A 453 12.67 -2.80 61.99
N GLN A 454 12.59 -2.99 60.67
CA GLN A 454 12.04 -1.99 59.75
C GLN A 454 10.54 -2.20 59.50
N SER A 455 9.76 -1.13 59.69
CA SER A 455 8.29 -1.17 59.57
C SER A 455 7.80 -1.52 58.16
N GLN A 456 8.58 -1.19 57.13
CA GLN A 456 8.26 -1.42 55.73
C GLN A 456 8.39 -2.89 55.28
N LEU A 457 9.05 -3.75 56.09
CA LEU A 457 9.32 -5.16 55.77
C LEU A 457 8.66 -6.13 56.77
N LEU A 458 7.79 -5.63 57.66
CA LEU A 458 7.08 -6.43 58.66
C LEU A 458 6.09 -7.42 58.05
N GLU A 459 5.55 -7.13 56.87
CA GLU A 459 4.61 -8.02 56.16
C GLU A 459 5.31 -9.23 55.49
N ILE A 460 6.65 -9.27 55.48
CA ILE A 460 7.43 -10.33 54.85
C ILE A 460 7.54 -11.53 55.80
N ASP A 461 7.31 -12.73 55.29
CA ASP A 461 7.49 -13.98 56.04
C ASP A 461 8.96 -14.21 56.43
N GLN A 462 9.22 -15.00 57.46
CA GLN A 462 10.59 -15.25 57.96
C GLN A 462 11.47 -15.90 56.89
N THR A 463 10.94 -16.90 56.18
CA THR A 463 11.64 -17.58 55.09
C THR A 463 11.93 -16.65 53.92
N ASP A 464 11.03 -15.72 53.64
CA ASP A 464 11.22 -14.74 52.58
C ASP A 464 12.29 -13.70 52.95
N ARG A 465 12.41 -13.33 54.23
CA ARG A 465 13.52 -12.51 54.74
C ARG A 465 14.87 -13.21 54.58
N GLU A 466 14.96 -14.51 54.86
CA GLU A 466 16.19 -15.28 54.65
C GLU A 466 16.60 -15.32 53.17
N ILE A 467 15.63 -15.52 52.27
CA ILE A 467 15.85 -15.46 50.82
C ILE A 467 16.31 -14.05 50.43
N LEU A 468 15.70 -13.01 50.96
CA LEU A 468 16.07 -11.62 50.70
C LEU A 468 17.52 -11.33 51.14
N VAL A 469 17.89 -11.76 52.35
CA VAL A 469 19.27 -11.63 52.88
C VAL A 469 20.25 -12.36 51.96
N SER A 470 19.97 -13.60 51.57
CA SER A 470 20.84 -14.35 50.66
C SER A 470 21.05 -13.66 49.30
N LYS A 471 19.99 -13.02 48.76
CA LYS A 471 20.05 -12.24 47.53
C LYS A 471 20.86 -10.96 47.69
N LEU A 472 20.75 -10.27 48.84
CA LEU A 472 21.53 -9.07 49.14
C LEU A 472 23.03 -9.38 49.28
N LEU A 473 23.40 -10.49 49.94
CA LEU A 473 24.78 -10.95 49.98
C LEU A 473 25.29 -11.25 48.57
N THR A 474 24.52 -12.01 47.78
CA THR A 474 24.90 -12.34 46.40
C THR A 474 25.07 -11.08 45.55
N GLN A 475 24.20 -10.07 45.72
CA GLN A 475 24.30 -8.79 45.02
C GLN A 475 25.55 -8.01 45.44
N HIS A 476 25.89 -8.03 46.73
CA HIS A 476 27.11 -7.43 47.25
C HIS A 476 28.35 -8.09 46.66
N ASP A 477 28.44 -9.43 46.71
CA ASP A 477 29.56 -10.20 46.18
C ASP A 477 29.72 -9.97 44.66
N GLN A 478 28.61 -9.92 43.92
CA GLN A 478 28.62 -9.57 42.50
C GLN A 478 29.06 -8.13 42.24
N LYS A 479 28.76 -7.19 43.14
CA LYS A 479 29.23 -5.79 43.01
C LYS A 479 30.73 -5.72 43.25
N LEU A 480 31.23 -6.41 44.28
CA LEU A 480 32.65 -6.48 44.60
C LEU A 480 33.44 -7.20 43.49
N ALA A 481 32.94 -8.32 42.97
CA ALA A 481 33.57 -9.03 41.86
C ALA A 481 33.65 -8.15 40.59
N ARG A 482 32.58 -7.40 40.27
CA ARG A 482 32.58 -6.44 39.16
C ARG A 482 33.58 -5.30 39.37
N GLN A 483 33.71 -4.79 40.60
CA GLN A 483 34.70 -3.76 40.93
C GLN A 483 36.12 -4.30 40.74
N LEU A 484 36.43 -5.49 41.27
CA LEU A 484 37.72 -6.14 41.09
C LEU A 484 38.03 -6.43 39.61
N GLU A 485 37.04 -6.89 38.83
CA GLU A 485 37.22 -7.11 37.39
C GLU A 485 37.49 -5.80 36.65
N MET A 486 36.77 -4.73 36.97
CA MET A 486 37.03 -3.40 36.40
C MET A 486 38.43 -2.91 36.77
N GLU A 487 38.85 -3.03 38.03
CA GLU A 487 40.19 -2.69 38.48
C GLU A 487 41.26 -3.50 37.76
N GLN A 488 41.05 -4.80 37.57
CA GLN A 488 41.94 -5.67 36.79
C GLN A 488 42.01 -5.23 35.33
N ARG A 489 40.88 -4.91 34.69
CA ARG A 489 40.85 -4.41 33.30
C ARG A 489 41.57 -3.08 33.17
N LEU A 490 41.34 -2.13 34.09
CA LEU A 490 42.07 -0.87 34.14
C LEU A 490 43.55 -1.11 34.36
N TRP A 491 43.92 -2.06 35.22
CA TRP A 491 45.29 -2.43 35.49
C TRP A 491 45.98 -3.05 34.27
N GLU A 492 45.32 -3.94 33.53
CA GLU A 492 45.82 -4.47 32.25
C GLU A 492 45.99 -3.38 31.19
N GLN A 493 45.05 -2.43 31.11
CA GLN A 493 45.21 -1.25 30.24
C GLN A 493 46.41 -0.40 30.64
N ARG A 494 46.60 -0.11 31.93
CA ARG A 494 47.79 0.60 32.45
C ARG A 494 49.08 -0.15 32.08
N LYS A 495 49.11 -1.47 32.18
CA LYS A 495 50.23 -2.30 31.71
C LYS A 495 50.48 -2.19 30.21
N ASN A 496 49.42 -2.19 29.41
CA ASN A 496 49.54 -2.06 27.95
C ASN A 496 50.06 -0.67 27.55
N TYR A 497 49.59 0.40 28.21
CA TYR A 497 50.13 1.75 28.01
C TYR A 497 51.61 1.83 28.40
N PHE A 498 52.00 1.19 29.50
CA PHE A 498 53.41 1.08 29.89
C PHE A 498 54.25 0.32 28.85
N ASN A 499 53.75 -0.80 28.33
CA ASN A 499 54.43 -1.55 27.25
C ASN A 499 54.56 -0.73 25.97
N LEU A 500 53.53 0.04 25.59
CA LEU A 500 53.59 0.97 24.45
C LEU A 500 54.59 2.11 24.69
N LEU A 501 54.71 2.61 25.92
CA LEU A 501 55.74 3.57 26.30
C LEU A 501 57.14 2.96 26.12
N LEU A 502 57.36 1.74 26.61
CA LEU A 502 58.63 1.03 26.43
C LEU A 502 58.96 0.84 24.95
N GLN A 503 57.97 0.47 24.12
CA GLN A 503 58.14 0.41 22.67
C GLN A 503 58.51 1.79 22.11
N ARG A 504 57.80 2.86 22.44
CA ARG A 504 58.06 4.20 21.91
C ARG A 504 59.46 4.72 22.25
N VAL A 505 59.90 4.52 23.50
CA VAL A 505 61.17 5.05 24.02
C VAL A 505 62.37 4.23 23.54
N PHE A 506 62.25 2.89 23.51
CA PHE A 506 63.38 2.00 23.26
C PHE A 506 63.41 1.36 21.86
N SER A 507 62.34 1.43 21.06
CA SER A 507 62.38 0.94 19.66
C SER A 507 63.11 1.89 18.71
N GLY A 508 63.02 3.20 18.92
CA GLY A 508 63.66 4.21 18.07
C GLY A 508 65.16 4.41 18.33
N THR A 509 65.64 4.11 19.55
CA THR A 509 67.02 4.33 19.99
C THR A 509 67.89 3.07 19.95
N GLY A 510 67.31 1.91 19.62
CA GLY A 510 68.03 0.70 19.24
C GLY A 510 68.80 -0.03 20.35
N THR A 511 68.81 0.46 21.59
CA THR A 511 69.42 -0.25 22.72
C THR A 511 68.46 -0.30 23.91
N LYS A 512 68.04 -1.52 24.26
CA LYS A 512 67.40 -1.78 25.56
C LYS A 512 68.47 -1.60 26.65
N PRO A 513 68.28 -0.73 27.65
CA PRO A 513 69.21 -0.62 28.78
C PRO A 513 69.32 -1.96 29.52
N THR A 514 70.53 -2.32 29.97
CA THR A 514 70.78 -3.60 30.65
C THR A 514 70.19 -3.64 32.06
N THR A 515 69.95 -2.46 32.67
CA THR A 515 69.41 -2.32 34.03
C THR A 515 68.17 -1.43 34.02
N PHE A 516 67.16 -1.82 34.80
CA PHE A 516 65.92 -1.06 34.95
C PHE A 516 66.16 0.35 35.50
N ASP A 517 67.22 0.57 36.28
CA ASP A 517 67.57 1.88 36.86
C ASP A 517 68.00 2.92 35.81
N GLU A 518 68.57 2.48 34.69
CA GLU A 518 68.91 3.36 33.56
C GLU A 518 67.68 3.71 32.74
N ALA A 519 66.80 2.72 32.53
CA ALA A 519 65.51 2.93 31.88
C ALA A 519 64.60 3.83 32.72
N ARG A 520 64.62 3.69 34.06
CA ARG A 520 63.84 4.48 35.01
C ARG A 520 64.12 5.98 34.86
N LYS A 521 65.38 6.38 34.71
CA LYS A 521 65.77 7.79 34.50
C LYS A 521 65.22 8.39 33.20
N GLN A 522 65.00 7.56 32.17
CA GLN A 522 64.44 8.00 30.88
C GLN A 522 62.90 7.93 30.86
N LEU A 523 62.30 7.11 31.72
CA LEU A 523 60.87 6.88 31.78
C LEU A 523 60.13 7.75 32.81
N THR A 524 60.83 8.30 33.81
CA THR A 524 60.25 9.10 34.91
C THR A 524 59.46 10.33 34.47
N ASP A 525 59.77 10.89 33.30
CA ASP A 525 59.11 12.10 32.79
C ASP A 525 57.77 11.81 32.10
N HIS A 526 57.44 10.54 31.87
CA HIS A 526 56.25 10.12 31.14
C HIS A 526 55.07 9.83 32.08
N ALA A 527 53.88 10.35 31.72
CA ALA A 527 52.65 10.15 32.50
C ALA A 527 52.29 8.66 32.62
N GLU A 528 52.57 7.88 31.58
CA GLU A 528 52.30 6.44 31.53
C GLU A 528 53.21 5.63 32.49
N TYR A 529 54.34 6.18 32.95
CA TYR A 529 55.17 5.61 34.02
C TYR A 529 54.60 5.93 35.41
N ARG A 530 54.01 7.12 35.58
CA ARG A 530 53.44 7.59 36.85
C ARG A 530 52.07 6.97 37.16
N ASP A 531 51.28 6.66 36.14
CA ASP A 531 49.91 6.13 36.30
C ASP A 531 49.86 4.65 36.75
N LEU A 532 50.99 3.94 36.70
CA LEU A 532 51.12 2.56 37.17
C LEU A 532 51.55 2.59 38.64
N ASP A 533 50.69 3.05 39.55
CA ASP A 533 50.96 3.25 40.99
C ASP A 533 51.83 2.13 41.62
N ASP A 534 52.90 2.56 42.27
CA ASP A 534 53.89 1.92 43.17
C ASP A 534 54.27 0.43 43.13
N ASP A 535 53.95 -0.34 42.09
CA ASP A 535 54.55 -1.68 41.92
C ASP A 535 55.84 -1.63 41.08
N ASP A 536 56.94 -1.17 41.69
CA ASP A 536 58.29 -1.23 41.07
C ASP A 536 58.63 -2.66 40.60
N GLU A 537 58.16 -3.70 41.31
CA GLU A 537 58.33 -5.09 40.87
C GLU A 537 57.60 -5.44 39.57
N THR A 538 56.38 -4.96 39.39
CA THR A 538 55.62 -5.23 38.15
C THR A 538 56.20 -4.44 36.99
N ARG A 539 56.63 -3.19 37.23
CA ARG A 539 57.36 -2.36 36.26
C ARG A 539 58.66 -3.06 35.81
N ILE A 540 59.41 -3.64 36.75
CA ILE A 540 60.62 -4.43 36.47
C ILE A 540 60.30 -5.70 35.68
N ARG A 541 59.25 -6.44 36.05
CA ARG A 541 58.83 -7.65 35.31
C ARG A 541 58.41 -7.33 33.88
N LEU A 542 57.64 -6.26 33.68
CA LEU A 542 57.22 -5.79 32.34
C LEU A 542 58.42 -5.33 31.51
N PHE A 543 59.36 -4.58 32.10
CA PHE A 543 60.59 -4.18 31.41
C PHE A 543 61.52 -5.36 31.07
N LYS A 544 61.62 -6.37 31.95
CA LYS A 544 62.35 -7.61 31.66
C LYS A 544 61.70 -8.38 30.51
N ALA A 545 60.37 -8.53 30.54
CA ALA A 545 59.59 -9.21 29.51
C ALA A 545 59.51 -8.44 28.18
N PHE A 546 59.77 -7.13 28.20
CA PHE A 546 59.80 -6.29 27.01
C PHE A 546 61.01 -6.63 26.11
N GLU A 547 60.78 -7.23 24.95
CA GLU A 547 61.78 -7.33 23.89
C GLU A 547 61.52 -6.21 22.86
N PRO A 548 62.54 -5.41 22.49
CA PRO A 548 62.36 -4.41 21.45
C PRO A 548 62.11 -5.12 20.13
N SER A 549 60.86 -5.16 19.69
CA SER A 549 60.51 -5.72 18.39
C SER A 549 61.16 -4.89 17.28
N LYS A 550 62.30 -5.36 16.75
CA LYS A 550 62.78 -5.00 15.42
C LYS A 550 61.90 -5.70 14.39
N THR A 551 60.66 -5.26 14.25
CA THR A 551 59.83 -5.68 13.12
C THR A 551 59.35 -4.43 12.42
N VAL A 552 60.15 -3.99 11.44
CA VAL A 552 59.59 -3.43 10.21
C VAL A 552 58.63 -4.50 9.68
N PRO A 553 57.34 -4.22 9.47
CA PRO A 553 56.48 -5.19 8.83
C PRO A 553 56.96 -5.34 7.38
N GLU A 554 57.64 -6.45 7.07
CA GLU A 554 57.82 -6.91 5.70
C GLU A 554 56.44 -7.27 5.15
N HIS A 555 55.76 -6.30 4.53
CA HIS A 555 54.66 -6.57 3.62
C HIS A 555 55.24 -7.21 2.35
N SER A 556 55.00 -8.50 2.21
CA SER A 556 55.03 -9.16 0.90
C SER A 556 53.96 -8.54 0.00
N GLY A 557 54.32 -8.31 -1.26
CA GLY A 557 53.64 -7.40 -2.18
C GLY A 557 52.18 -7.73 -2.45
N GLY A 558 51.35 -6.70 -2.37
CA GLY A 558 50.02 -6.60 -2.94
C GLY A 558 49.78 -5.15 -3.36
N THR A 559 49.63 -4.95 -4.66
CA THR A 559 49.54 -3.70 -5.42
C THR A 559 48.52 -2.69 -4.87
N THR A 560 48.90 -1.40 -4.80
CA THR A 560 48.21 -0.18 -5.32
C THR A 560 48.37 1.07 -4.44
N SER A 561 48.76 2.18 -5.10
CA SER A 561 48.56 3.62 -4.81
C SER A 561 48.87 4.21 -3.42
N ALA A 562 49.79 5.18 -3.40
CA ALA A 562 50.01 6.14 -2.31
C ALA A 562 48.76 6.99 -2.01
N PRO A 563 48.56 7.48 -0.75
CA PRO A 563 48.99 8.86 -0.46
C PRO A 563 49.41 9.20 1.00
N SER A 564 50.15 10.31 1.07
CA SER A 564 50.27 11.38 2.10
C SER A 564 50.29 11.10 3.62
N VAL A 565 51.38 11.58 4.22
CA VAL A 565 51.58 11.93 5.63
C VAL A 565 50.57 13.01 6.07
N THR A 566 49.71 12.70 7.06
CA THR A 566 49.05 13.70 7.90
C THR A 566 48.64 13.11 9.27
N ALA A 567 49.12 13.76 10.33
CA ALA A 567 48.65 13.82 11.72
C ALA A 567 47.94 12.61 12.35
N LEU A 568 48.60 11.97 13.34
CA LEU A 568 47.95 11.06 14.30
C LEU A 568 47.14 11.83 15.36
N PRO A 569 46.00 11.29 15.82
CA PRO A 569 45.01 12.02 16.61
C PRO A 569 45.50 12.32 18.03
N ARG A 570 45.19 13.53 18.49
CA ARG A 570 45.40 14.01 19.87
C ARG A 570 44.78 13.04 20.88
N LYS A 571 45.42 12.91 22.05
CA LYS A 571 44.86 12.35 23.31
C LYS A 571 43.35 12.65 23.37
N ARG A 572 42.51 11.61 23.34
CA ARG A 572 41.19 11.75 23.96
C ARG A 572 41.45 11.96 25.44
N GLN A 573 41.17 13.17 25.92
CA GLN A 573 41.05 13.41 27.34
C GLN A 573 39.99 12.45 27.89
N MET A 574 40.35 11.74 28.95
CA MET A 574 39.45 10.90 29.73
C MET A 574 38.26 11.77 30.15
N ALA A 575 37.05 11.44 29.71
CA ALA A 575 35.87 11.86 30.43
C ALA A 575 35.84 11.04 31.72
N PRO A 576 35.68 11.66 32.91
CA PRO A 576 35.41 10.90 34.11
C PRO A 576 34.09 10.16 33.88
N VAL A 577 34.11 8.83 33.96
CA VAL A 577 32.87 8.06 34.07
C VAL A 577 32.27 8.48 35.40
N GLU A 578 31.20 9.26 35.34
CA GLU A 578 30.40 9.61 36.51
C GLU A 578 29.95 8.29 37.16
N LEU A 579 30.34 8.15 38.43
CA LEU A 579 29.77 7.16 39.32
C LEU A 579 28.34 7.63 39.60
N ASP A 580 27.33 6.94 39.06
CA ASP A 580 26.00 6.97 39.65
C ASP A 580 26.13 6.39 41.06
N TYR A 581 26.22 7.29 42.04
CA TYR A 581 26.13 6.99 43.47
C TYR A 581 24.68 6.73 43.86
#